data_AF-A0A9W6RMY6-F1
#
_entry.id   AF-A0A9W6RMY6-F1
#
_cell.length_a   1.000
_cell.length_b   1.000
_cell.length_c   1.000
_cell.angle_alpha   90.00
_cell.angle_beta   90.00
_cell.angle_gamma   90.00
#
_symmetry.space_group_name_H-M   'P 1'
#
loop_
_entity.id
_entity.type
_entity.pdbx_description
1 polymer ?
#
loop_
_entity_poly.entity_id
_entity_poly.type
_entity_poly.pdbx_seq_one_letter_code
_entity_poly.pdbx_strand_id
1 'polypeptide(L)'
;MTEDAPLEDLIREGRIGTFAPARIGGHDVLVETDPIGTSVYQIRGERVLTLRGNKGYREEIVAALLDAVDDLADADDLGSIVRLRPIEVPGFALDRAALLGPGHTAFFKDKPLADRGMQVIPVHRSEAVDGEEYATFWPGVIGRNLGIRQLDWTREPSPRADVRRLDDGEGGLYRRKGSRRSPKAGTVTAKTVLKHDLPGLLDGVRLSAMDVRGHDLRLHREWDRLRGTLHLPGGSEVVDVDIPRLSALAVFGPLFAGADFDAAALAAASASPPEDMLEMRVNDEGRRRYDNEAHPASLEECLEWLRALCPHDGNFLVFVGRSGGCVQMMWQSKPESQEPRLWLETPELEHGRSRGRHVTLDEAEQMITVLAREDRVAVDDLGDLEHVPF
;
A
#
# COMPACT_ATOMS: atom_id res chain seq x y z
N MET A 1 17.26 1.27 -42.21
CA MET A 1 16.44 2.48 -42.11
C MET A 1 17.33 3.64 -42.47
N THR A 2 16.94 4.46 -43.44
CA THR A 2 17.64 5.69 -43.80
C THR A 2 17.46 6.69 -42.67
N GLU A 3 18.55 7.31 -42.19
CA GLU A 3 18.52 8.38 -41.17
C GLU A 3 17.64 9.59 -41.56
N ASP A 4 17.25 9.69 -42.84
CA ASP A 4 16.55 10.83 -43.43
C ASP A 4 15.02 10.65 -43.58
N ALA A 5 14.42 9.59 -43.04
CA ALA A 5 12.96 9.44 -43.11
C ALA A 5 12.25 10.57 -42.31
N PRO A 6 11.22 11.23 -42.87
CA PRO A 6 10.43 12.21 -42.13
C PRO A 6 9.91 11.61 -40.81
N LEU A 7 9.94 12.39 -39.71
CA LEU A 7 9.49 11.92 -38.39
C LEU A 7 8.04 11.40 -38.42
N GLU A 8 7.18 11.97 -39.27
CA GLU A 8 5.81 11.48 -39.48
C GLU A 8 5.76 10.04 -39.99
N ASP A 9 6.64 9.68 -40.92
CA ASP A 9 6.69 8.32 -41.48
C ASP A 9 7.18 7.33 -40.42
N LEU A 10 8.17 7.73 -39.61
CA LEU A 10 8.65 6.95 -38.46
C LEU A 10 7.58 6.78 -37.37
N ILE A 11 6.72 7.78 -37.16
CA ILE A 11 5.59 7.67 -36.23
C ILE A 11 4.60 6.63 -36.72
N ARG A 12 4.30 6.60 -38.03
CA ARG A 12 3.31 5.70 -38.65
C ARG A 12 3.80 4.26 -38.82
N GLU A 13 5.12 4.04 -38.83
CA GLU A 13 5.72 2.73 -39.12
C GLU A 13 5.20 1.63 -38.18
N GLY A 14 4.63 0.57 -38.78
CA GLY A 14 4.15 -0.61 -38.06
C GLY A 14 2.89 -0.40 -37.22
N ARG A 15 2.17 0.72 -37.40
CA ARG A 15 0.96 1.04 -36.64
C ARG A 15 -0.31 0.90 -37.48
N ILE A 16 -1.37 0.41 -36.83
CA ILE A 16 -2.67 0.15 -37.46
C ILE A 16 -3.69 1.28 -37.24
N GLY A 17 -3.35 2.29 -36.44
CA GLY A 17 -4.23 3.41 -36.13
C GLY A 17 -4.50 4.30 -37.34
N THR A 18 -5.60 5.07 -37.27
CA THR A 18 -5.87 6.13 -38.24
C THR A 18 -5.18 7.41 -37.79
N PHE A 19 -4.42 8.04 -38.69
CA PHE A 19 -3.68 9.27 -38.41
C PHE A 19 -4.34 10.47 -39.07
N ALA A 20 -4.54 11.54 -38.32
CA ALA A 20 -5.02 12.81 -38.84
C ALA A 20 -4.23 13.98 -38.23
N PRO A 21 -3.80 14.96 -39.04
CA PRO A 21 -3.31 16.22 -38.49
C PRO A 21 -4.48 16.95 -37.80
N ALA A 22 -4.19 17.57 -36.66
CA ALA A 22 -5.16 18.32 -35.88
C ALA A 22 -4.48 19.51 -35.20
N ARG A 23 -5.30 20.38 -34.62
CA ARG A 23 -4.84 21.46 -33.74
C ARG A 23 -5.55 21.33 -32.40
N ILE A 24 -4.80 21.07 -31.34
CA ILE A 24 -5.31 20.93 -29.98
C ILE A 24 -4.74 22.08 -29.15
N GLY A 25 -5.61 22.97 -28.68
CA GLY A 25 -5.18 24.22 -28.06
C GLY A 25 -4.30 25.05 -29.02
N GLY A 26 -3.10 25.41 -28.57
CA GLY A 26 -2.11 26.14 -29.36
C GLY A 26 -1.23 25.27 -30.26
N HIS A 27 -1.36 23.94 -30.19
CA HIS A 27 -0.37 23.02 -30.75
C HIS A 27 -0.86 22.34 -32.03
N ASP A 28 -0.02 22.36 -33.08
CA ASP A 28 -0.21 21.54 -34.26
C ASP A 28 0.32 20.13 -33.96
N VAL A 29 -0.55 19.13 -34.12
CA VAL A 29 -0.30 17.75 -33.67
C VAL A 29 -0.76 16.74 -34.72
N LEU A 30 -0.22 15.53 -34.61
CA LEU A 30 -0.72 14.35 -35.32
C LEU A 30 -1.47 13.47 -34.32
N VAL A 31 -2.74 13.17 -34.60
CA VAL A 31 -3.59 12.34 -33.75
C VAL A 31 -3.70 10.95 -34.37
N GLU A 32 -3.38 9.93 -33.58
CA GLU A 32 -3.61 8.52 -33.90
C GLU A 32 -4.78 7.99 -33.08
N THR A 33 -5.80 7.47 -33.74
CA THR A 33 -6.92 6.78 -33.08
C THR A 33 -6.92 5.30 -33.45
N ASP A 34 -6.92 4.45 -32.43
CA ASP A 34 -6.99 2.99 -32.55
C ASP A 34 -8.10 2.44 -31.61
N PRO A 35 -8.50 1.14 -31.71
CA PRO A 35 -9.53 0.58 -30.84
C PRO A 35 -9.20 0.55 -29.33
N ILE A 36 -7.93 0.76 -28.97
CA ILE A 36 -7.41 0.70 -27.60
C ILE A 36 -7.32 2.12 -27.00
N GLY A 37 -7.22 3.16 -27.82
CA GLY A 37 -7.16 4.55 -27.36
C GLY A 37 -6.77 5.57 -28.43
N THR A 38 -6.47 6.77 -27.94
CA THR A 38 -5.99 7.89 -28.75
C THR A 38 -4.58 8.26 -28.31
N SER A 39 -3.67 8.39 -29.26
CA SER A 39 -2.33 8.93 -29.06
C SER A 39 -2.17 10.26 -29.80
N VAL A 40 -1.50 11.22 -29.18
CA VAL A 40 -1.25 12.55 -29.76
C VAL A 40 0.25 12.76 -29.83
N TYR A 41 0.73 13.16 -31.01
CA TYR A 41 2.14 13.43 -31.29
C TYR A 41 2.35 14.91 -31.59
N GLN A 42 3.29 15.53 -30.91
CA GLN A 42 3.81 16.85 -31.25
C GLN A 42 5.26 16.69 -31.73
N ILE A 43 5.54 17.12 -32.95
CA ILE A 43 6.89 17.11 -33.52
C ILE A 43 7.52 18.47 -33.20
N ARG A 44 8.68 18.47 -32.53
CA ARG A 44 9.45 19.67 -32.19
C ARG A 44 10.91 19.48 -32.61
N GLY A 45 11.28 20.08 -33.73
CA GLY A 45 12.60 19.86 -34.33
C GLY A 45 12.84 18.37 -34.59
N GLU A 46 13.84 17.79 -33.94
CA GLU A 46 14.15 16.35 -34.03
C GLU A 46 13.46 15.49 -32.97
N ARG A 47 12.72 16.10 -32.03
CA ARG A 47 12.04 15.41 -30.93
C ARG A 47 10.58 15.11 -31.28
N VAL A 48 10.06 14.05 -30.68
CA VAL A 48 8.64 13.69 -30.77
C VAL A 48 8.08 13.53 -29.37
N LEU A 49 7.17 14.42 -28.98
CA LEU A 49 6.43 14.30 -27.73
C LEU A 49 5.17 13.45 -27.98
N THR A 50 4.89 12.48 -27.10
CA THR A 50 3.69 11.65 -27.18
C THR A 50 2.85 11.71 -25.91
N LEU A 51 1.53 11.72 -26.08
CA LEU A 51 0.53 11.51 -25.04
C LEU A 51 -0.36 10.35 -25.47
N ARG A 52 -0.80 9.51 -24.54
CA ARG A 52 -1.75 8.44 -24.85
C ARG A 52 -2.80 8.28 -23.77
N GLY A 53 -4.07 8.33 -24.19
CA GLY A 53 -5.24 8.05 -23.37
C GLY A 53 -6.01 6.87 -23.96
N ASN A 54 -5.99 5.73 -23.27
CA ASN A 54 -6.84 4.57 -23.58
C ASN A 54 -8.27 4.74 -23.06
N LYS A 55 -8.43 5.51 -21.97
CA LYS A 55 -9.74 5.86 -21.38
C LYS A 55 -9.71 7.30 -20.91
N GLY A 56 -10.85 7.97 -21.02
CA GLY A 56 -11.01 9.36 -20.56
C GLY A 56 -10.24 10.38 -21.41
N TYR A 57 -9.90 10.05 -22.66
CA TYR A 57 -9.31 11.02 -23.58
C TYR A 57 -10.20 12.24 -23.72
N ARG A 58 -9.61 13.43 -23.54
CA ARG A 58 -10.24 14.75 -23.67
C ARG A 58 -9.21 15.71 -24.25
N GLU A 59 -9.61 16.51 -25.24
CA GLU A 59 -8.68 17.42 -25.94
C GLU A 59 -8.17 18.54 -25.01
N GLU A 60 -8.99 19.02 -24.09
CA GLU A 60 -8.60 20.01 -23.09
C GLU A 60 -7.55 19.49 -22.10
N ILE A 61 -7.54 18.17 -21.81
CA ILE A 61 -6.48 17.54 -21.01
C ILE A 61 -5.19 17.49 -21.81
N VAL A 62 -5.26 17.11 -23.09
CA VAL A 62 -4.10 17.09 -23.98
C VAL A 62 -3.48 18.48 -24.10
N ALA A 63 -4.29 19.51 -24.35
CA ALA A 63 -3.83 20.89 -24.44
C ALA A 63 -3.09 21.30 -23.16
N ALA A 64 -3.69 21.09 -21.99
CA ALA A 64 -3.06 21.43 -20.72
C ALA A 64 -1.75 20.66 -20.45
N LEU A 65 -1.69 19.37 -20.83
CA LEU A 65 -0.47 18.58 -20.69
C LEU A 65 0.65 19.04 -21.62
N LEU A 66 0.32 19.45 -22.85
CA LEU A 66 1.27 20.00 -23.81
C LEU A 66 1.78 21.38 -23.37
N ASP A 67 0.88 22.28 -23.01
CA ASP A 67 1.20 23.63 -22.50
C ASP A 67 2.14 23.53 -21.28
N ALA A 68 1.86 22.60 -20.37
CA ALA A 68 2.62 22.47 -19.12
C ALA A 68 4.07 22.03 -19.32
N VAL A 69 4.39 21.29 -20.38
CA VAL A 69 5.76 20.80 -20.65
C VAL A 69 6.44 21.55 -21.79
N ASP A 70 5.81 22.60 -22.33
CA ASP A 70 6.32 23.30 -23.51
C ASP A 70 7.69 23.94 -23.27
N ASP A 71 7.95 24.41 -22.04
CA ASP A 71 9.24 24.94 -21.59
C ASP A 71 10.32 23.85 -21.42
N LEU A 72 9.89 22.61 -21.17
CA LEU A 72 10.78 21.50 -20.87
C LEU A 72 11.21 20.72 -22.10
N ALA A 73 10.42 20.69 -23.16
CA ALA A 73 10.64 19.80 -24.30
C ALA A 73 12.01 19.99 -24.99
N ASP A 74 12.62 21.16 -24.82
CA ASP A 74 13.93 21.53 -25.39
C ASP A 74 15.07 21.51 -24.36
N ALA A 75 14.82 21.01 -23.14
CA ALA A 75 15.84 20.93 -22.10
C ALA A 75 16.87 19.81 -22.39
N ASP A 76 18.13 20.10 -22.07
CA ASP A 76 19.25 19.16 -22.32
C ASP A 76 19.33 18.01 -21.30
N ASP A 77 18.63 18.11 -20.16
CA ASP A 77 18.77 17.21 -19.02
C ASP A 77 17.63 16.18 -18.87
N LEU A 78 16.76 16.04 -19.87
CA LEU A 78 15.53 15.25 -19.79
C LEU A 78 15.72 13.73 -19.65
N GLY A 79 16.91 13.20 -19.92
CA GLY A 79 17.13 11.77 -20.01
C GLY A 79 16.83 11.03 -18.71
N SER A 80 17.59 11.31 -17.64
CA SER A 80 17.60 10.43 -16.47
C SER A 80 16.60 10.77 -15.36
N ILE A 81 15.92 11.92 -15.46
CA ILE A 81 15.11 12.49 -14.39
C ILE A 81 13.68 12.76 -14.87
N VAL A 82 12.72 12.59 -13.99
CA VAL A 82 11.32 12.92 -14.25
C VAL A 82 11.08 14.37 -13.88
N ARG A 83 10.51 15.13 -14.80
CA ARG A 83 10.11 16.53 -14.56
C ARG A 83 8.60 16.62 -14.42
N LEU A 84 8.15 17.29 -13.38
CA LEU A 84 6.73 17.52 -13.10
C LEU A 84 6.36 18.98 -13.36
N ARG A 85 5.19 19.18 -13.95
CA ARG A 85 4.62 20.51 -14.18
C ARG A 85 3.16 20.53 -13.75
N PRO A 86 2.68 21.60 -13.09
CA PRO A 86 1.28 21.71 -12.72
C PRO A 86 0.38 21.76 -13.95
N ILE A 87 -0.78 21.10 -13.86
CA ILE A 87 -1.89 21.29 -14.79
C ILE A 87 -3.15 21.58 -13.99
N GLU A 88 -4.07 22.34 -14.59
CA GLU A 88 -5.38 22.61 -14.01
C GLU A 88 -6.43 22.40 -15.09
N VAL A 89 -7.22 21.34 -14.95
CA VAL A 89 -8.31 21.02 -15.88
C VAL A 89 -9.56 20.73 -15.06
N PRO A 90 -10.67 21.47 -15.26
CA PRO A 90 -11.90 21.24 -14.51
C PRO A 90 -12.39 19.79 -14.60
N GLY A 91 -12.66 19.20 -13.43
CA GLY A 91 -13.14 17.82 -13.30
C GLY A 91 -12.10 16.74 -13.61
N PHE A 92 -10.81 17.09 -13.73
CA PHE A 92 -9.74 16.12 -13.90
C PHE A 92 -8.98 15.94 -12.58
N ALA A 93 -8.86 14.71 -12.11
CA ALA A 93 -8.28 14.41 -10.80
C ALA A 93 -6.74 14.43 -10.80
N LEU A 94 -6.10 14.37 -11.97
CA LEU A 94 -4.65 14.39 -12.12
C LEU A 94 -4.20 15.82 -12.41
N ASP A 95 -3.22 16.32 -11.66
CA ASP A 95 -2.87 17.74 -11.58
C ASP A 95 -1.38 18.02 -11.82
N ARG A 96 -0.69 17.02 -12.36
CA ARG A 96 0.69 17.12 -12.84
C ARG A 96 0.86 16.46 -14.21
N ALA A 97 1.63 17.11 -15.08
CA ALA A 97 2.23 16.50 -16.25
C ALA A 97 3.62 15.97 -15.87
N ALA A 98 3.85 14.66 -16.01
CA ALA A 98 5.18 14.08 -15.85
C ALA A 98 5.80 13.83 -17.22
N LEU A 99 6.92 14.50 -17.50
CA LEU A 99 7.69 14.35 -18.72
C LEU A 99 8.76 13.26 -18.52
N LEU A 100 8.68 12.24 -19.36
CA LEU A 100 9.68 11.18 -19.49
C LEU A 100 10.52 11.45 -20.73
N GLY A 101 11.82 11.65 -20.55
CA GLY A 101 12.72 11.95 -21.65
C GLY A 101 13.02 10.77 -22.56
N PRO A 102 13.85 11.02 -23.60
CA PRO A 102 14.23 10.02 -24.58
C PRO A 102 14.96 8.83 -23.94
N GLY A 103 14.74 7.62 -24.47
CA GLY A 103 15.27 6.36 -23.93
C GLY A 103 14.56 5.86 -22.66
N HIS A 104 13.68 6.67 -22.07
CA HIS A 104 13.02 6.41 -20.79
C HIS A 104 11.49 6.33 -20.92
N THR A 105 11.00 5.95 -22.09
CA THR A 105 9.58 5.64 -22.29
C THR A 105 9.41 4.27 -22.93
N ALA A 106 8.56 3.43 -22.32
CA ALA A 106 8.18 2.15 -22.91
C ALA A 106 7.43 2.30 -24.24
N PHE A 107 6.92 3.49 -24.56
CA PHE A 107 6.15 3.73 -25.77
C PHE A 107 7.00 3.68 -27.05
N PHE A 108 8.21 4.25 -26.98
CA PHE A 108 9.19 4.27 -28.07
C PHE A 108 10.30 3.25 -27.89
N LYS A 109 10.30 2.49 -26.79
CA LYS A 109 11.28 1.44 -26.57
C LYS A 109 11.28 0.46 -27.75
N ASP A 110 12.48 0.12 -28.21
CA ASP A 110 12.72 -0.82 -29.32
C ASP A 110 12.10 -0.35 -30.67
N LYS A 111 11.88 0.97 -30.84
CA LYS A 111 11.36 1.60 -32.07
C LYS A 111 12.33 2.65 -32.62
N PRO A 112 12.17 3.11 -33.89
CA PRO A 112 13.07 4.08 -34.52
C PRO A 112 13.19 5.43 -33.81
N LEU A 113 12.25 5.75 -32.92
CA LEU A 113 12.20 7.01 -32.17
C LEU A 113 12.68 6.86 -30.72
N ALA A 114 13.31 5.75 -30.31
CA ALA A 114 13.72 5.53 -28.91
C ALA A 114 14.58 6.69 -28.36
N ASP A 115 15.48 7.23 -29.18
CA ASP A 115 16.50 8.21 -28.82
C ASP A 115 15.97 9.65 -28.88
N ARG A 116 14.78 9.84 -29.45
CA ARG A 116 14.17 11.14 -29.79
C ARG A 116 12.79 11.34 -29.16
N GLY A 117 12.13 10.25 -28.83
CA GLY A 117 10.75 10.21 -28.38
C GLY A 117 10.63 10.43 -26.88
N MET A 118 9.79 11.39 -26.51
CA MET A 118 9.47 11.75 -25.13
C MET A 118 8.00 11.44 -24.86
N GLN A 119 7.65 11.16 -23.61
CA GLN A 119 6.27 10.88 -23.23
C GLN A 119 5.81 11.78 -22.09
N VAL A 120 4.62 12.38 -22.24
CA VAL A 120 3.92 13.02 -21.14
C VAL A 120 2.87 12.06 -20.61
N ILE A 121 2.87 11.88 -19.29
CA ILE A 121 1.81 11.13 -18.60
C ILE A 121 1.17 12.03 -17.53
N PRO A 122 -0.16 12.02 -17.40
CA PRO A 122 -0.81 12.70 -16.30
C PRO A 122 -0.60 11.89 -15.01
N VAL A 123 -0.20 12.58 -13.95
CA VAL A 123 -0.06 12.03 -12.59
C VAL A 123 -0.67 13.00 -11.59
N HIS A 124 -0.92 12.53 -10.37
CA HIS A 124 -1.31 13.39 -9.27
C HIS A 124 -0.09 13.82 -8.46
N ARG A 125 -0.13 15.01 -7.84
CA ARG A 125 0.95 15.57 -7.00
C ARG A 125 1.42 14.66 -5.88
N SER A 126 0.62 13.66 -5.48
CA SER A 126 0.92 12.70 -4.43
C SER A 126 1.62 11.42 -4.92
N GLU A 127 1.86 11.28 -6.22
CA GLU A 127 2.33 10.02 -6.83
C GLU A 127 3.81 10.06 -7.22
N ALA A 128 4.34 11.25 -7.48
CA ALA A 128 5.65 11.46 -8.07
C ALA A 128 6.35 12.66 -7.43
N VAL A 129 7.69 12.63 -7.41
CA VAL A 129 8.56 13.70 -6.92
C VAL A 129 9.25 14.35 -8.10
N ASP A 130 9.24 15.69 -8.17
CA ASP A 130 9.95 16.40 -9.24
C ASP A 130 11.47 16.21 -9.12
N GLY A 131 12.12 15.90 -10.25
CA GLY A 131 13.55 15.65 -10.32
C GLY A 131 13.97 14.24 -9.85
N GLU A 132 13.03 13.34 -9.54
CA GLU A 132 13.39 11.97 -9.17
C GLU A 132 13.97 11.19 -10.37
N GLU A 133 14.92 10.30 -10.11
CA GLU A 133 15.50 9.46 -11.16
C GLU A 133 14.42 8.55 -11.79
N TYR A 134 14.43 8.43 -13.11
CA TYR A 134 13.54 7.53 -13.84
C TYR A 134 13.60 6.08 -13.32
N ALA A 135 14.80 5.62 -12.94
CA ALA A 135 15.01 4.27 -12.41
C ALA A 135 14.27 4.02 -11.07
N THR A 136 13.92 5.09 -10.35
CA THR A 136 13.08 5.05 -9.15
C THR A 136 11.61 5.25 -9.52
N PHE A 137 11.31 6.27 -10.32
CA PHE A 137 9.96 6.61 -10.76
C PHE A 137 9.27 5.44 -11.47
N TRP A 138 9.90 4.85 -12.49
CA TRP A 138 9.22 3.88 -13.35
C TRP A 138 8.74 2.64 -12.60
N PRO A 139 9.59 1.88 -11.88
CA PRO A 139 9.12 0.73 -11.11
C PRO A 139 8.21 1.13 -9.94
N GLY A 140 8.41 2.32 -9.36
CA GLY A 140 7.63 2.84 -8.24
C GLY A 140 6.19 3.20 -8.65
N VAL A 141 6.04 4.06 -9.65
CA VAL A 141 4.77 4.67 -10.05
C VAL A 141 4.04 3.79 -11.07
N ILE A 142 4.70 3.43 -12.16
CA ILE A 142 4.10 2.69 -13.29
C ILE A 142 4.20 1.17 -13.11
N GLY A 143 5.27 0.71 -12.44
CA GLY A 143 5.54 -0.70 -12.21
C GLY A 143 4.59 -1.35 -11.21
N ARG A 144 4.99 -2.52 -10.71
CA ARG A 144 4.15 -3.35 -9.82
C ARG A 144 3.84 -2.71 -8.45
N ASN A 145 4.54 -1.63 -8.11
CA ASN A 145 4.47 -1.03 -6.78
C ASN A 145 3.18 -0.22 -6.60
N LEU A 146 3.00 0.89 -7.34
CA LEU A 146 1.74 1.61 -7.38
C LEU A 146 0.77 1.02 -8.42
N GLY A 147 1.29 0.43 -9.50
CA GLY A 147 0.47 -0.14 -10.56
C GLY A 147 -0.40 0.88 -11.27
N ILE A 148 0.05 2.15 -11.36
CA ILE A 148 -0.73 3.21 -12.00
C ILE A 148 -0.98 2.85 -13.46
N ARG A 149 -2.25 2.86 -13.84
CA ARG A 149 -2.69 2.72 -15.23
C ARG A 149 -2.55 4.07 -15.92
N GLN A 150 -1.34 4.44 -16.31
CA GLN A 150 -1.01 5.77 -16.88
C GLN A 150 -1.76 6.13 -18.17
N LEU A 151 -2.34 5.12 -18.84
CA LEU A 151 -3.17 5.32 -20.03
C LEU A 151 -4.67 5.45 -19.69
N ASP A 152 -5.08 5.30 -18.43
CA ASP A 152 -6.45 5.51 -17.96
C ASP A 152 -6.55 6.87 -17.26
N TRP A 153 -7.05 7.88 -17.97
CA TRP A 153 -7.19 9.24 -17.47
C TRP A 153 -8.45 9.42 -16.61
N THR A 154 -9.27 8.39 -16.44
CA THR A 154 -10.43 8.42 -15.53
C THR A 154 -10.12 7.89 -14.13
N ARG A 155 -8.88 7.43 -13.92
CA ARG A 155 -8.49 6.81 -12.65
C ARG A 155 -8.45 7.84 -11.52
N GLU A 156 -8.72 7.36 -10.32
CA GLU A 156 -8.44 8.09 -9.10
C GLU A 156 -6.93 8.18 -8.84
N PRO A 157 -6.46 9.22 -8.13
CA PRO A 157 -5.12 9.27 -7.59
C PRO A 157 -4.79 8.07 -6.68
N SER A 158 -3.55 7.62 -6.75
CA SER A 158 -2.99 6.55 -5.93
C SER A 158 -1.79 7.08 -5.15
N PRO A 159 -2.01 7.81 -4.04
CA PRO A 159 -0.94 8.39 -3.24
C PRO A 159 0.18 7.40 -2.93
N ARG A 160 1.43 7.85 -3.13
CA ARG A 160 2.65 7.09 -2.87
C ARG A 160 3.08 7.24 -1.42
N ALA A 161 3.63 6.18 -0.86
CA ALA A 161 4.44 6.21 0.36
C ALA A 161 5.78 5.52 0.10
N ASP A 162 6.87 6.16 0.49
CA ASP A 162 8.19 5.56 0.56
C ASP A 162 8.40 5.01 1.96
N VAL A 163 8.42 3.68 2.08
CA VAL A 163 8.43 3.00 3.37
C VAL A 163 9.79 2.42 3.68
N ARG A 164 10.23 2.63 4.92
CA ARG A 164 11.48 2.08 5.43
C ARG A 164 11.27 1.50 6.82
N ARG A 165 11.91 0.35 7.08
CA ARG A 165 12.05 -0.18 8.44
C ARG A 165 13.16 0.56 9.19
N LEU A 166 12.88 0.92 10.44
CA LEU A 166 13.79 1.68 11.31
C LEU A 166 14.50 0.81 12.35
N ASP A 167 14.04 -0.42 12.59
CA ASP A 167 14.66 -1.39 13.49
C ASP A 167 15.44 -2.51 12.77
N ASP A 168 16.27 -3.24 13.53
CA ASP A 168 17.24 -4.22 13.03
C ASP A 168 16.79 -5.71 13.11
N GLY A 169 15.53 -6.04 13.35
CA GLY A 169 15.14 -7.46 13.62
C GLY A 169 15.32 -8.47 12.44
N GLU A 170 14.83 -9.73 12.54
CA GLU A 170 14.83 -10.84 11.50
C GLU A 170 13.47 -11.27 10.79
N GLY A 171 13.22 -11.14 9.45
CA GLY A 171 11.88 -11.22 8.69
C GLY A 171 11.05 -9.95 8.20
N GLY A 172 10.41 -9.92 7.02
CA GLY A 172 10.01 -8.64 6.36
C GLY A 172 8.74 -7.87 6.79
N LEU A 173 8.76 -6.54 6.57
CA LEU A 173 7.71 -5.62 6.07
C LEU A 173 8.48 -4.59 5.21
N TYR A 174 8.99 -5.07 4.06
CA TYR A 174 9.99 -4.48 3.13
C TYR A 174 11.50 -4.93 3.26
N ARG A 175 11.74 -5.96 4.10
CA ARG A 175 12.86 -6.96 4.24
C ARG A 175 14.29 -6.59 4.77
N ARG A 176 14.78 -7.59 5.53
CA ARG A 176 15.93 -7.71 6.47
C ARG A 176 17.10 -8.59 5.93
N LYS A 177 18.15 -8.82 6.74
CA LYS A 177 19.31 -9.77 6.67
C LYS A 177 19.44 -10.69 5.42
N GLY A 178 20.56 -10.56 4.69
CA GLY A 178 20.98 -11.47 3.60
C GLY A 178 20.79 -10.95 2.16
N SER A 179 20.03 -9.87 1.99
CA SER A 179 19.95 -9.14 0.72
C SER A 179 21.25 -8.38 0.44
N ARG A 180 21.96 -8.71 -0.65
CA ARG A 180 23.09 -7.89 -1.18
C ARG A 180 22.65 -6.51 -1.68
N ARG A 181 21.34 -6.24 -1.75
CA ARG A 181 20.79 -4.94 -2.15
C ARG A 181 20.44 -4.12 -0.91
N SER A 182 20.94 -2.89 -0.91
CA SER A 182 20.79 -1.84 0.09
C SER A 182 19.38 -1.75 0.70
N PRO A 183 19.23 -1.31 1.97
CA PRO A 183 17.96 -1.00 2.65
C PRO A 183 17.27 0.22 2.02
N LYS A 184 17.06 0.19 0.70
CA LYS A 184 16.34 1.24 -0.02
C LYS A 184 14.88 1.20 0.43
N ALA A 185 14.29 2.39 0.55
CA ALA A 185 12.86 2.52 0.82
C ALA A 185 12.06 1.73 -0.23
N GLY A 186 11.05 1.01 0.23
CA GLY A 186 10.06 0.37 -0.63
C GLY A 186 8.99 1.39 -1.00
N THR A 187 8.89 1.73 -2.27
CA THR A 187 7.79 2.55 -2.78
C THR A 187 6.54 1.69 -2.91
N VAL A 188 5.45 2.11 -2.28
CA VAL A 188 4.13 1.42 -2.29
C VAL A 188 2.99 2.45 -2.25
N THR A 189 1.74 2.00 -2.39
CA THR A 189 0.60 2.91 -2.20
C THR A 189 0.45 3.27 -0.71
N ALA A 190 0.23 4.53 -0.39
CA ALA A 190 -0.03 4.99 0.97
C ALA A 190 -1.24 4.29 1.59
N LYS A 191 -2.25 3.96 0.77
CA LYS A 191 -3.41 3.18 1.21
C LYS A 191 -3.00 1.80 1.72
N THR A 192 -2.09 1.09 1.03
CA THR A 192 -1.56 -0.19 1.51
C THR A 192 -0.93 -0.02 2.90
N VAL A 193 -0.09 0.98 3.05
CA VAL A 193 0.64 1.23 4.29
C VAL A 193 -0.29 1.59 5.44
N LEU A 194 -1.12 2.62 5.23
CA LEU A 194 -1.97 3.19 6.28
C LEU A 194 -3.15 2.29 6.65
N LYS A 195 -3.64 1.45 5.71
CA LYS A 195 -4.79 0.57 5.94
C LYS A 195 -4.40 -0.85 6.37
N HIS A 196 -3.29 -1.38 5.85
CA HIS A 196 -2.94 -2.79 6.01
C HIS A 196 -1.65 -2.98 6.80
N ASP A 197 -0.57 -2.30 6.41
CA ASP A 197 0.75 -2.57 7.00
C ASP A 197 0.88 -2.02 8.42
N LEU A 198 0.55 -0.74 8.63
CA LEU A 198 0.65 -0.10 9.95
C LEU A 198 -0.26 -0.77 10.99
N PRO A 199 -1.55 -1.02 10.70
CA PRO A 199 -2.42 -1.64 11.71
C PRO A 199 -2.05 -3.09 12.05
N GLY A 200 -1.34 -3.77 11.14
CA GLY A 200 -0.85 -5.14 11.30
C GLY A 200 0.60 -5.23 11.74
N LEU A 201 1.22 -4.13 12.19
CA LEU A 201 2.61 -4.16 12.65
C LEU A 201 2.80 -5.19 13.75
N LEU A 202 3.91 -5.91 13.74
CA LEU A 202 4.28 -6.78 14.86
C LEU A 202 4.91 -5.94 15.98
N ASP A 203 4.85 -6.45 17.20
CA ASP A 203 5.47 -5.78 18.34
C ASP A 203 6.99 -5.61 18.12
N GLY A 204 7.54 -4.49 18.60
CA GLY A 204 8.94 -4.12 18.41
C GLY A 204 9.32 -3.68 16.98
N VAL A 205 8.40 -3.67 16.02
CA VAL A 205 8.66 -3.19 14.65
C VAL A 205 8.44 -1.69 14.55
N ARG A 206 9.41 -0.98 13.97
CA ARG A 206 9.33 0.46 13.72
C ARG A 206 9.42 0.76 12.22
N LEU A 207 8.47 1.51 11.69
CA LEU A 207 8.41 1.92 10.29
C LEU A 207 8.45 3.44 10.14
N SER A 208 9.06 3.91 9.06
CA SER A 208 8.94 5.25 8.51
C SER A 208 8.16 5.14 7.21
N ALA A 209 7.13 5.97 7.04
CA ALA A 209 6.39 6.13 5.80
C ALA A 209 6.45 7.61 5.41
N MET A 210 7.12 7.89 4.28
CA MET A 210 7.32 9.25 3.79
C MET A 210 6.43 9.53 2.58
N ASP A 211 5.73 10.67 2.59
CA ASP A 211 4.99 11.14 1.40
C ASP A 211 5.93 11.85 0.41
N VAL A 212 5.42 12.16 -0.79
CA VAL A 212 6.21 12.84 -1.85
C VAL A 212 6.58 14.29 -1.53
N ARG A 213 6.00 14.87 -0.47
CA ARG A 213 6.28 16.24 0.01
C ARG A 213 7.29 16.26 1.16
N GLY A 214 7.75 15.09 1.61
CA GLY A 214 8.74 14.94 2.67
C GLY A 214 8.16 14.87 4.08
N HIS A 215 6.83 14.68 4.24
CA HIS A 215 6.26 14.34 5.54
C HIS A 215 6.67 12.91 5.90
N ASP A 216 7.36 12.72 7.02
CA ASP A 216 7.86 11.42 7.46
C ASP A 216 7.15 10.96 8.74
N LEU A 217 6.27 9.98 8.57
CA LEU A 217 5.50 9.36 9.64
C LEU A 217 6.27 8.15 10.18
N ARG A 218 6.79 8.26 11.41
CA ARG A 218 7.58 7.22 12.08
C ARG A 218 6.76 6.58 13.18
N LEU A 219 6.34 5.35 12.98
CA LEU A 219 5.43 4.67 13.88
C LEU A 219 5.93 3.29 14.29
N HIS A 220 5.46 2.87 15.45
CA HIS A 220 5.47 1.50 15.94
C HIS A 220 4.11 1.21 16.55
N ARG A 221 3.79 -0.07 16.68
CA ARG A 221 2.57 -0.47 17.39
C ARG A 221 2.89 -0.74 18.84
N GLU A 222 2.04 -0.25 19.72
CA GLU A 222 1.96 -0.64 21.11
C GLU A 222 0.53 -1.10 21.37
N TRP A 223 0.33 -2.41 21.40
CA TRP A 223 -0.99 -3.04 21.47
C TRP A 223 -1.95 -2.56 20.36
N ASP A 224 -3.05 -1.91 20.73
CA ASP A 224 -4.08 -1.39 19.84
C ASP A 224 -3.76 0.01 19.29
N ARG A 225 -2.61 0.58 19.64
CA ARG A 225 -2.23 1.94 19.30
C ARG A 225 -1.01 2.01 18.40
N LEU A 226 -1.00 3.00 17.51
CA LEU A 226 0.17 3.40 16.75
C LEU A 226 0.77 4.64 17.41
N ARG A 227 2.04 4.51 17.79
CA ARG A 227 2.79 5.54 18.50
C ARG A 227 4.04 5.95 17.75
N GLY A 228 4.42 7.22 17.86
CA GLY A 228 5.67 7.73 17.33
C GLY A 228 5.58 9.20 16.96
N THR A 229 6.11 9.58 15.82
CA THR A 229 6.24 10.98 15.43
C THR A 229 5.92 11.23 13.96
N LEU A 230 5.37 12.40 13.66
CA LEU A 230 5.28 12.96 12.32
C LEU A 230 6.28 14.12 12.20
N HIS A 231 7.19 14.02 11.24
CA HIS A 231 8.13 15.07 10.90
C HIS A 231 7.61 15.85 9.69
N LEU A 232 7.40 17.17 9.86
CA LEU A 232 6.93 18.04 8.79
C LEU A 232 8.11 18.55 7.94
N PRO A 233 7.93 18.75 6.61
CA PRO A 233 9.00 19.21 5.74
C PRO A 233 9.48 20.62 6.11
N GLY A 234 10.79 20.84 6.04
CA GLY A 234 11.39 22.17 6.23
C GLY A 234 11.46 22.70 7.67
N GLY A 235 11.00 21.93 8.67
CA GLY A 235 10.97 22.34 10.07
C GLY A 235 11.71 21.41 11.02
N SER A 236 12.01 21.92 12.21
CA SER A 236 12.34 21.11 13.39
C SER A 236 11.09 20.66 14.16
N GLU A 237 9.89 20.99 13.64
CA GLU A 237 8.63 20.61 14.25
C GLU A 237 8.44 19.09 14.13
N VAL A 238 8.20 18.47 15.29
CA VAL A 238 7.93 17.05 15.43
C VAL A 238 6.62 16.95 16.18
N VAL A 239 5.63 16.31 15.56
CA VAL A 239 4.32 16.10 16.16
C VAL A 239 4.27 14.69 16.72
N ASP A 240 3.96 14.57 18.01
CA ASP A 240 3.75 13.26 18.64
C ASP A 240 2.46 12.63 18.11
N VAL A 241 2.55 11.35 17.75
CA VAL A 241 1.43 10.57 17.25
C VAL A 241 1.10 9.49 18.27
N ASP A 242 -0.15 9.45 18.71
CA ASP A 242 -0.72 8.35 19.50
C ASP A 242 -2.19 8.14 19.10
N ILE A 243 -2.48 7.19 18.22
CA ILE A 243 -3.83 6.94 17.68
C ILE A 243 -4.18 5.45 17.71
N PRO A 244 -5.48 5.07 17.70
CA PRO A 244 -5.86 3.68 17.45
C PRO A 244 -5.31 3.20 16.10
N ARG A 245 -4.82 1.95 16.06
CA ARG A 245 -4.10 1.42 14.90
C ARG A 245 -4.91 1.48 13.60
N LEU A 246 -6.23 1.25 13.69
CA LEU A 246 -7.15 1.25 12.54
C LEU A 246 -7.48 2.67 12.04
N SER A 247 -7.11 3.72 12.77
CA SER A 247 -7.39 5.12 12.41
C SER A 247 -6.36 5.73 11.46
N ALA A 248 -5.23 5.05 11.21
CA ALA A 248 -4.11 5.61 10.44
C ALA A 248 -4.52 6.12 9.04
N LEU A 249 -5.35 5.39 8.30
CA LEU A 249 -5.84 5.84 6.99
C LEU A 249 -6.74 7.08 7.10
N ALA A 250 -7.61 7.15 8.10
CA ALA A 250 -8.52 8.28 8.26
C ALA A 250 -7.75 9.56 8.64
N VAL A 251 -6.75 9.44 9.52
CA VAL A 251 -5.95 10.56 10.01
C VAL A 251 -4.93 11.03 8.97
N PHE A 252 -4.16 10.10 8.39
CA PHE A 252 -3.02 10.45 7.52
C PHE A 252 -3.30 10.26 6.03
N GLY A 253 -4.38 9.58 5.64
CA GLY A 253 -4.76 9.41 4.23
C GLY A 253 -4.88 10.74 3.48
N PRO A 254 -5.60 11.75 4.02
CA PRO A 254 -5.67 13.07 3.40
C PRO A 254 -4.30 13.74 3.25
N LEU A 255 -3.43 13.63 4.26
CA LEU A 255 -2.06 14.16 4.21
C LEU A 255 -1.28 13.52 3.06
N PHE A 256 -1.27 12.19 2.95
CA PHE A 256 -0.58 11.50 1.85
C PHE A 256 -1.22 11.81 0.50
N ALA A 257 -2.52 12.09 0.46
CA ALA A 257 -3.24 12.55 -0.73
C ALA A 257 -3.00 14.04 -1.08
N GLY A 258 -2.13 14.74 -0.36
CA GLY A 258 -1.72 16.11 -0.68
C GLY A 258 -2.48 17.22 0.05
N ALA A 259 -3.37 16.89 0.99
CA ALA A 259 -3.96 17.87 1.90
C ALA A 259 -2.94 18.36 2.94
N ASP A 260 -3.23 19.46 3.62
CA ASP A 260 -2.43 19.91 4.75
C ASP A 260 -2.65 19.01 5.98
N PHE A 261 -1.68 19.02 6.90
CA PHE A 261 -1.79 18.26 8.14
C PHE A 261 -2.91 18.81 9.03
N ASP A 262 -3.86 17.95 9.39
CA ASP A 262 -4.98 18.29 10.26
C ASP A 262 -4.71 17.83 11.71
N ALA A 263 -4.22 18.75 12.52
CA ALA A 263 -3.97 18.51 13.93
C ALA A 263 -5.25 18.20 14.73
N ALA A 264 -6.41 18.69 14.29
CA ALA A 264 -7.68 18.43 14.97
C ALA A 264 -8.15 16.98 14.70
N ALA A 265 -7.99 16.50 13.48
CA ALA A 265 -8.24 15.09 13.14
C ALA A 265 -7.33 14.15 13.95
N LEU A 266 -6.05 14.49 14.11
CA LEU A 266 -5.13 13.73 14.96
C LEU A 266 -5.61 13.73 16.42
N ALA A 267 -5.88 14.89 17.00
CA ALA A 267 -6.33 15.01 18.39
C ALA A 267 -7.64 14.25 18.66
N ALA A 268 -8.60 14.32 17.73
CA ALA A 268 -9.86 13.59 17.81
C ALA A 268 -9.64 12.07 17.78
N ALA A 269 -8.78 11.58 16.88
CA ALA A 269 -8.42 10.16 16.82
C ALA A 269 -7.69 9.71 18.11
N SER A 270 -6.77 10.52 18.62
CA SER A 270 -6.03 10.23 19.85
C SER A 270 -6.95 10.03 21.07
N ALA A 271 -8.04 10.79 21.15
CA ALA A 271 -9.04 10.69 22.22
C ALA A 271 -9.97 9.48 22.11
N SER A 272 -9.88 8.70 21.03
CA SER A 272 -10.73 7.52 20.84
C SER A 272 -10.39 6.43 21.87
N PRO A 273 -11.41 5.71 22.38
CA PRO A 273 -11.19 4.64 23.33
C PRO A 273 -10.35 3.51 22.72
N PRO A 274 -9.70 2.69 23.56
CA PRO A 274 -8.98 1.50 23.12
C PRO A 274 -9.87 0.54 22.32
N GLU A 275 -9.27 -0.19 21.39
CA GLU A 275 -9.93 -1.28 20.66
C GLU A 275 -9.98 -2.54 21.55
N ASP A 276 -11.09 -3.29 21.47
CA ASP A 276 -11.14 -4.68 21.92
C ASP A 276 -10.27 -5.54 20.99
N MET A 277 -8.97 -5.63 21.27
CA MET A 277 -7.96 -6.28 20.43
C MET A 277 -7.28 -7.43 21.18
N LEU A 278 -6.97 -8.51 20.46
CA LEU A 278 -6.15 -9.62 20.91
C LEU A 278 -4.99 -9.85 19.93
N GLU A 279 -3.89 -10.41 20.44
CA GLU A 279 -2.90 -11.06 19.57
C GLU A 279 -3.40 -12.47 19.25
N MET A 280 -3.45 -12.82 17.97
CA MET A 280 -3.98 -14.09 17.49
C MET A 280 -2.92 -14.89 16.75
N ARG A 281 -2.90 -16.20 16.95
CA ARG A 281 -2.15 -17.16 16.12
C ARG A 281 -3.09 -18.24 15.61
N VAL A 282 -3.06 -18.49 14.31
CA VAL A 282 -3.92 -19.49 13.66
C VAL A 282 -3.10 -20.64 13.09
N ASN A 283 -3.59 -21.86 13.31
CA ASN A 283 -3.24 -23.04 12.52
C ASN A 283 -4.52 -23.69 12.00
N ASP A 284 -4.79 -23.53 10.71
CA ASP A 284 -5.91 -24.15 10.01
C ASP A 284 -5.42 -24.76 8.69
N GLU A 285 -5.19 -26.07 8.71
CA GLU A 285 -4.73 -26.81 7.52
C GLU A 285 -5.75 -26.74 6.38
N GLY A 286 -7.05 -26.80 6.70
CA GLY A 286 -8.13 -26.76 5.73
C GLY A 286 -8.15 -25.45 4.93
N ARG A 287 -7.73 -24.35 5.57
CA ARG A 287 -7.59 -23.03 4.94
C ARG A 287 -6.18 -22.69 4.49
N ARG A 288 -5.23 -23.60 4.70
CA ARG A 288 -3.80 -23.42 4.42
C ARG A 288 -3.23 -22.18 5.12
N ARG A 289 -3.66 -21.93 6.36
CA ARG A 289 -3.14 -20.85 7.19
C ARG A 289 -2.30 -21.43 8.33
N TYR A 290 -1.07 -20.95 8.44
CA TYR A 290 -0.14 -21.30 9.51
C TYR A 290 0.65 -20.05 9.89
N ASP A 291 0.36 -19.52 11.07
CA ASP A 291 1.01 -18.32 11.58
C ASP A 291 2.24 -18.70 12.42
N ASN A 292 3.41 -18.19 12.03
CA ASN A 292 4.66 -18.38 12.80
C ASN A 292 4.70 -17.48 14.05
N GLU A 293 4.07 -16.31 13.97
CA GLU A 293 4.06 -15.28 15.00
C GLU A 293 2.61 -14.83 15.23
N ALA A 294 2.31 -14.36 16.44
CA ALA A 294 1.02 -13.77 16.71
C ALA A 294 0.89 -12.42 15.98
N HIS A 295 -0.34 -12.07 15.57
CA HIS A 295 -0.64 -10.81 14.91
C HIS A 295 -1.87 -10.15 15.56
N PRO A 296 -1.96 -8.82 15.53
CA PRO A 296 -3.07 -8.10 16.13
C PRO A 296 -4.36 -8.32 15.34
N ALA A 297 -5.43 -8.70 16.03
CA ALA A 297 -6.75 -8.91 15.47
C ALA A 297 -7.81 -8.21 16.33
N SER A 298 -8.86 -7.68 15.69
CA SER A 298 -10.01 -7.15 16.42
C SER A 298 -10.81 -8.30 17.05
N LEU A 299 -11.60 -8.02 18.09
CA LEU A 299 -12.50 -9.02 18.67
C LEU A 299 -13.42 -9.64 17.61
N GLU A 300 -13.96 -8.84 16.68
CA GLU A 300 -14.80 -9.32 15.58
C GLU A 300 -14.04 -10.33 14.71
N GLU A 301 -12.81 -10.00 14.30
CA GLU A 301 -11.95 -10.90 13.53
C GLU A 301 -11.63 -12.19 14.30
N CYS A 302 -11.34 -12.10 15.60
CA CYS A 302 -11.09 -13.28 16.44
C CYS A 302 -12.30 -14.23 16.48
N LEU A 303 -13.51 -13.69 16.62
CA LEU A 303 -14.75 -14.48 16.64
C LEU A 303 -15.08 -15.07 15.26
N GLU A 304 -14.82 -14.33 14.18
CA GLU A 304 -14.92 -14.87 12.82
C GLU A 304 -13.97 -16.06 12.63
N TRP A 305 -12.73 -15.97 13.11
CA TRP A 305 -11.79 -17.10 13.04
C TRP A 305 -12.23 -18.30 13.85
N LEU A 306 -12.75 -18.09 15.07
CA LEU A 306 -13.30 -19.18 15.88
C LEU A 306 -14.41 -19.94 15.15
N ARG A 307 -15.42 -19.23 14.65
CA ARG A 307 -16.57 -19.83 13.93
C ARG A 307 -16.15 -20.58 12.67
N ALA A 308 -15.03 -20.18 12.11
CA ALA A 308 -14.60 -20.57 10.79
C ALA A 308 -13.44 -21.59 10.82
N LEU A 309 -12.88 -21.87 12.00
CA LEU A 309 -11.81 -22.86 12.22
C LEU A 309 -12.30 -24.26 11.81
N CYS A 310 -11.64 -24.87 10.82
CA CYS A 310 -12.02 -26.21 10.36
C CYS A 310 -11.90 -27.25 11.50
N PRO A 311 -12.91 -28.12 11.72
CA PRO A 311 -12.93 -29.10 12.81
C PRO A 311 -12.06 -30.33 12.50
N HIS A 312 -10.78 -30.09 12.18
CA HIS A 312 -9.78 -31.14 11.98
C HIS A 312 -8.88 -31.22 13.21
N ASP A 313 -8.49 -32.45 13.57
CA ASP A 313 -7.58 -32.69 14.69
C ASP A 313 -6.30 -31.85 14.56
N GLY A 314 -5.93 -31.14 15.63
CA GLY A 314 -4.72 -30.31 15.67
C GLY A 314 -4.86 -28.89 15.08
N ASN A 315 -5.97 -28.55 14.43
CA ASN A 315 -6.27 -27.16 14.09
C ASN A 315 -6.50 -26.35 15.38
N PHE A 316 -5.88 -25.17 15.49
CA PHE A 316 -5.89 -24.40 16.73
C PHE A 316 -5.97 -22.89 16.50
N LEU A 317 -6.43 -22.21 17.55
CA LEU A 317 -6.34 -20.76 17.74
C LEU A 317 -5.68 -20.48 19.08
N VAL A 318 -4.79 -19.50 19.11
CA VAL A 318 -4.23 -18.94 20.34
C VAL A 318 -4.54 -17.46 20.38
N PHE A 319 -5.06 -17.00 21.50
CA PHE A 319 -5.37 -15.60 21.76
C PHE A 319 -4.62 -15.13 23.00
N VAL A 320 -3.99 -13.97 22.90
CA VAL A 320 -3.29 -13.32 24.02
C VAL A 320 -3.89 -11.93 24.23
N GLY A 321 -4.24 -11.62 25.47
CA GLY A 321 -4.71 -10.30 25.92
C GLY A 321 -3.55 -9.35 26.24
N ARG A 322 -3.86 -8.08 26.53
CA ARG A 322 -2.87 -7.02 26.75
C ARG A 322 -1.96 -7.32 27.95
N SER A 323 -2.53 -7.91 29.00
CA SER A 323 -1.83 -8.35 30.21
C SER A 323 -0.93 -9.57 30.02
N GLY A 324 -0.93 -10.18 28.82
CA GLY A 324 -0.26 -11.45 28.55
C GLY A 324 -1.08 -12.69 28.90
N GLY A 325 -2.30 -12.51 29.43
CA GLY A 325 -3.26 -13.61 29.63
C GLY A 325 -3.53 -14.35 28.32
N CYS A 326 -3.55 -15.68 28.36
CA CYS A 326 -3.63 -16.51 27.15
C CYS A 326 -4.82 -17.47 27.23
N VAL A 327 -5.59 -17.56 26.14
CA VAL A 327 -6.60 -18.60 25.90
C VAL A 327 -6.24 -19.28 24.59
N GLN A 328 -6.08 -20.60 24.62
CA GLN A 328 -5.84 -21.39 23.43
C GLN A 328 -6.88 -22.48 23.28
N MET A 329 -7.17 -22.84 22.04
CA MET A 329 -8.16 -23.86 21.73
C MET A 329 -7.74 -24.68 20.53
N MET A 330 -8.07 -25.96 20.55
CA MET A 330 -7.69 -26.93 19.54
C MET A 330 -8.81 -27.93 19.32
N TRP A 331 -9.09 -28.23 18.07
CA TRP A 331 -9.95 -29.37 17.75
C TRP A 331 -9.23 -30.67 18.06
N GLN A 332 -9.85 -31.51 18.90
CA GLN A 332 -9.33 -32.81 19.29
C GLN A 332 -10.27 -33.92 18.85
N SER A 333 -9.72 -34.93 18.18
CA SER A 333 -10.41 -36.17 17.86
C SER A 333 -10.01 -37.23 18.87
N LYS A 334 -10.98 -37.75 19.64
CA LYS A 334 -10.71 -38.91 20.50
C LYS A 334 -10.80 -40.18 19.67
N PRO A 335 -9.90 -41.16 19.84
CA PRO A 335 -9.96 -42.44 19.11
C PRO A 335 -11.31 -43.16 19.25
N GLU A 336 -12.01 -42.91 20.36
CA GLU A 336 -13.28 -43.55 20.72
C GLU A 336 -14.52 -42.73 20.31
N SER A 337 -14.36 -41.47 19.87
CA SER A 337 -15.47 -40.59 19.48
C SER A 337 -15.37 -40.26 17.99
N GLN A 338 -16.46 -40.42 17.25
CA GLN A 338 -16.49 -40.10 15.82
C GLN A 338 -16.54 -38.59 15.53
N GLU A 339 -16.77 -37.75 16.54
CA GLU A 339 -16.94 -36.31 16.36
C GLU A 339 -15.79 -35.53 17.04
N PRO A 340 -15.12 -34.62 16.33
CA PRO A 340 -14.11 -33.74 16.92
C PRO A 340 -14.76 -32.79 17.92
N ARG A 341 -14.07 -32.53 19.03
CA ARG A 341 -14.53 -31.63 20.10
C ARG A 341 -13.51 -30.50 20.31
N LEU A 342 -13.98 -29.31 20.62
CA LEU A 342 -13.11 -28.15 20.83
C LEU A 342 -12.58 -28.18 22.27
N TRP A 343 -11.29 -28.41 22.42
CA TRP A 343 -10.59 -28.24 23.70
C TRP A 343 -10.21 -26.77 23.86
N LEU A 344 -10.47 -26.18 25.02
CA LEU A 344 -10.06 -24.82 25.38
C LEU A 344 -9.29 -24.86 26.69
N GLU A 345 -8.14 -24.19 26.72
CA GLU A 345 -7.27 -24.14 27.89
C GLU A 345 -6.54 -22.81 28.04
N THR A 346 -5.99 -22.60 29.23
CA THR A 346 -5.01 -21.54 29.53
C THR A 346 -3.72 -22.16 30.08
N PRO A 347 -2.55 -21.75 29.58
CA PRO A 347 -1.27 -22.25 30.06
C PRO A 347 -0.88 -21.65 31.42
N GLU A 348 -0.45 -22.49 32.37
CA GLU A 348 0.17 -22.10 33.64
C GLU A 348 1.68 -22.36 33.60
N LEU A 349 2.42 -21.47 32.94
CA LEU A 349 3.86 -21.66 32.70
C LEU A 349 4.66 -21.90 33.99
N GLU A 350 4.31 -21.24 35.09
CA GLU A 350 4.97 -21.41 36.39
C GLU A 350 4.80 -22.81 36.99
N HIS A 351 3.74 -23.52 36.60
CA HIS A 351 3.39 -24.85 37.10
C HIS A 351 3.69 -25.96 36.09
N GLY A 352 4.18 -25.63 34.89
CA GLY A 352 4.48 -26.61 33.84
C GLY A 352 3.25 -27.40 33.36
N ARG A 353 2.05 -26.79 33.39
CA ARG A 353 0.80 -27.43 32.99
C ARG A 353 -0.18 -26.44 32.36
N SER A 354 -1.14 -26.94 31.60
CA SER A 354 -2.36 -26.24 31.17
C SER A 354 -3.55 -26.61 32.04
N ARG A 355 -4.55 -25.72 32.08
CA ARG A 355 -5.89 -25.99 32.64
C ARG A 355 -6.95 -25.76 31.58
N GLY A 356 -7.81 -26.74 31.35
CA GLY A 356 -8.81 -26.64 30.29
C GLY A 356 -9.90 -27.70 30.35
N ARG A 357 -10.84 -27.59 29.42
CA ARG A 357 -11.86 -28.61 29.17
C ARG A 357 -12.36 -28.55 27.73
N HIS A 358 -13.16 -29.54 27.34
CA HIS A 358 -13.92 -29.44 26.10
C HIS A 358 -15.07 -28.43 26.28
N VAL A 359 -15.25 -27.56 25.29
CA VAL A 359 -16.21 -26.45 25.31
C VAL A 359 -17.09 -26.45 24.06
N THR A 360 -18.21 -25.73 24.13
CA THR A 360 -18.97 -25.33 22.94
C THR A 360 -18.33 -24.10 22.26
N LEU A 361 -18.76 -23.78 21.03
CA LEU A 361 -18.34 -22.54 20.39
C LEU A 361 -18.80 -21.30 21.17
N ASP A 362 -20.02 -21.30 21.72
CA ASP A 362 -20.55 -20.17 22.50
C ASP A 362 -19.71 -19.91 23.77
N GLU A 363 -19.29 -20.97 24.47
CA GLU A 363 -18.39 -20.88 25.61
C GLU A 363 -17.02 -20.30 25.20
N ALA A 364 -16.48 -20.77 24.07
CA ALA A 364 -15.22 -20.24 23.54
C ALA A 364 -15.34 -18.76 23.14
N GLU A 365 -16.45 -18.35 22.49
CA GLU A 365 -16.72 -16.94 22.14
C GLU A 365 -16.78 -16.06 23.39
N GLN A 366 -17.40 -16.55 24.47
CA GLN A 366 -17.44 -15.85 25.75
C GLN A 366 -16.03 -15.66 26.33
N MET A 367 -15.18 -16.69 26.31
CA MET A 367 -13.81 -16.59 26.82
C MET A 367 -12.96 -15.59 26.03
N ILE A 368 -13.06 -15.60 24.69
CA ILE A 368 -12.40 -14.62 23.81
C ILE A 368 -12.89 -13.20 24.13
N THR A 369 -14.22 -13.03 24.27
CA THR A 369 -14.83 -11.72 24.55
C THR A 369 -14.36 -11.15 25.89
N VAL A 370 -14.34 -11.96 26.94
CA VAL A 370 -13.85 -11.54 28.26
C VAL A 370 -12.36 -11.20 28.19
N LEU A 371 -11.55 -12.01 27.49
CA LEU A 371 -10.13 -11.71 27.31
C LEU A 371 -9.91 -10.37 26.60
N ALA A 372 -10.68 -10.08 25.54
CA ALA A 372 -10.52 -8.84 24.77
C ALA A 372 -10.98 -7.59 25.52
N ARG A 373 -12.10 -7.68 26.24
CA ARG A 373 -12.76 -6.51 26.88
C ARG A 373 -12.30 -6.24 28.29
N GLU A 374 -12.05 -7.30 29.05
CA GLU A 374 -11.74 -7.22 30.48
C GLU A 374 -10.25 -7.50 30.75
N ASP A 375 -9.49 -7.92 29.73
CA ASP A 375 -8.07 -8.26 29.82
C ASP A 375 -7.79 -9.27 30.95
N ARG A 376 -8.70 -10.24 31.13
CA ARG A 376 -8.57 -11.33 32.11
C ARG A 376 -8.82 -12.69 31.49
N VAL A 377 -8.16 -13.71 32.02
CA VAL A 377 -8.40 -15.10 31.66
C VAL A 377 -9.56 -15.64 32.48
N ALA A 378 -10.68 -15.94 31.82
CA ALA A 378 -11.93 -16.37 32.46
C ALA A 378 -12.18 -17.88 32.44
N VAL A 379 -11.16 -18.69 32.12
CA VAL A 379 -11.30 -20.15 31.98
C VAL A 379 -11.82 -20.80 33.26
N ASP A 380 -11.49 -20.25 34.44
CA ASP A 380 -12.01 -20.70 35.73
C ASP A 380 -13.53 -20.57 35.88
N ASP A 381 -14.16 -19.64 35.16
CA ASP A 381 -15.61 -19.43 35.18
C ASP A 381 -16.36 -20.59 34.50
N LEU A 382 -15.67 -21.42 33.71
CA LEU A 382 -16.24 -22.55 32.97
C LEU A 382 -16.50 -23.79 33.83
N GLY A 383 -15.86 -23.92 34.99
CA GLY A 383 -15.94 -25.11 35.85
C GLY A 383 -15.34 -26.39 35.25
N ASP A 384 -15.26 -27.46 36.05
CA ASP A 384 -14.86 -28.82 35.65
C ASP A 384 -13.57 -28.89 34.81
N LEU A 385 -12.55 -28.10 35.20
CA LEU A 385 -11.28 -28.04 34.50
C LEU A 385 -10.41 -29.26 34.79
N GLU A 386 -9.76 -29.77 33.75
CA GLU A 386 -8.70 -30.79 33.83
C GLU A 386 -7.32 -30.12 33.78
N HIS A 387 -6.32 -30.77 34.37
CA HIS A 387 -4.92 -30.34 34.28
C HIS A 387 -4.16 -31.23 33.30
N VAL A 388 -3.48 -30.62 32.33
CA VAL A 388 -2.69 -31.32 31.31
C VAL A 388 -1.23 -30.87 31.44
N PRO A 389 -0.26 -31.77 31.69
CA PRO A 389 1.15 -31.40 31.72
C PRO A 389 1.66 -31.03 30.31
N PHE A 390 2.63 -30.11 30.24
CA PHE A 390 3.31 -29.75 28.98
C PHE A 390 4.34 -30.79 28.53
#